data_AF-A0A9D6WIT7-F1
#
_entry.id   AF-A0A9D6WIT7-F1
#
_cell.length_a   1.000
_cell.length_b   1.000
_cell.length_c   1.000
_cell.angle_alpha   90.00
_cell.angle_beta   90.00
_cell.angle_gamma   90.00
#
_symmetry.space_group_name_H-M   'P 1'
#
loop_
_entity.id
_entity.type
_entity.pdbx_description
1 polymer ?
#
loop_
_entity_poly.entity_id
_entity_poly.type
_entity_poly.pdbx_seq_one_letter_code
_entity_poly.pdbx_strand_id
1 'polypeptide(L)'
;MAARGCIPSGAETRNGKVKSVDASNSPARDAAGQTLPRRDPRNGQIKYTRLWISDLLADTYRLTPAALGVYMRLYCASISAQAPLRDDPRVILPIAGASRGTWNKLRVELLAAGVLEVVGGLLHDRRAEKAIKEFQAASRRNRGNVARRYAACDGLRDVEP
;
A
#
# COMPACT_ATOMS: atom_id res chain seq x y z
N MET A 1 -37.53 -33.32 -6.70
CA MET A 1 -36.07 -33.44 -6.86
C MET A 1 -35.46 -32.06 -6.59
N ALA A 2 -34.65 -31.92 -5.55
CA ALA A 2 -34.14 -30.62 -5.11
C ALA A 2 -32.82 -30.27 -5.84
N ALA A 3 -32.79 -29.11 -6.50
CA ALA A 3 -31.61 -28.58 -7.16
C ALA A 3 -30.51 -28.30 -6.13
N ARG A 4 -29.36 -28.97 -6.28
CA ARG A 4 -28.15 -28.69 -5.51
C ARG A 4 -27.51 -27.43 -6.06
N GLY A 5 -27.79 -26.29 -5.42
CA GLY A 5 -27.09 -25.03 -5.72
C GLY A 5 -25.58 -25.19 -5.52
N CYS A 6 -24.80 -24.87 -6.56
CA CYS A 6 -23.35 -24.78 -6.47
C CYS A 6 -22.94 -23.63 -5.54
N ILE A 7 -22.74 -23.93 -4.26
CA ILE A 7 -22.05 -23.05 -3.32
C ILE A 7 -20.54 -23.26 -3.55
N PRO A 8 -19.75 -22.22 -3.87
CA PRO A 8 -18.31 -22.35 -3.94
C PRO A 8 -17.78 -22.73 -2.56
N SER A 9 -17.19 -23.92 -2.45
CA SER A 9 -16.50 -24.42 -1.27
C SER A 9 -15.44 -23.40 -0.84
N GLY A 10 -15.65 -22.77 0.33
CA GLY A 10 -14.75 -21.76 0.88
C GLY A 10 -15.34 -20.79 1.90
N ALA A 11 -16.61 -20.89 2.26
CA ALA A 11 -17.20 -20.10 3.35
C ALA A 11 -17.13 -20.88 4.68
N GLU A 12 -15.98 -20.82 5.35
CA GLU A 12 -15.86 -21.26 6.74
C GLU A 12 -16.32 -20.12 7.67
N THR A 13 -17.59 -20.17 8.10
CA THR A 13 -18.11 -19.31 9.16
C THR A 13 -17.51 -19.71 10.50
N ARG A 14 -16.47 -18.99 10.97
CA ARG A 14 -16.06 -19.02 12.38
C ARG A 14 -16.81 -17.98 13.20
N ASN A 15 -17.82 -18.46 13.90
CA ASN A 15 -18.38 -17.80 15.08
C ASN A 15 -17.27 -17.63 16.14
N GLY A 16 -17.04 -16.39 16.59
CA GLY A 16 -16.00 -16.10 17.57
C GLY A 16 -15.91 -14.64 17.98
N LYS A 17 -16.95 -14.16 18.67
CA LYS A 17 -16.95 -13.07 19.68
C LYS A 17 -15.71 -12.15 19.67
N VAL A 18 -15.78 -11.02 18.95
CA VAL A 18 -14.79 -9.95 19.07
C VAL A 18 -15.15 -9.11 20.29
N LYS A 19 -14.35 -9.20 21.36
CA LYS A 19 -14.36 -8.22 22.46
C LYS A 19 -14.00 -6.86 21.88
N SER A 20 -14.88 -5.88 22.05
CA SER A 20 -14.58 -4.46 21.87
C SER A 20 -13.47 -4.08 22.85
N VAL A 21 -12.29 -3.76 22.33
CA VAL A 21 -11.25 -3.08 23.10
C VAL A 21 -11.41 -1.60 22.81
N ASP A 22 -11.76 -0.85 23.85
CA ASP A 22 -11.79 0.60 23.87
C ASP A 22 -10.41 1.15 23.47
N ALA A 23 -10.30 1.57 22.22
CA ALA A 23 -9.19 2.41 21.77
C ALA A 23 -9.62 3.86 21.99
N SER A 24 -9.24 4.36 23.17
CA SER A 24 -9.17 5.77 23.53
C SER A 24 -9.09 6.72 22.33
N ASN A 25 -10.14 7.54 22.22
CA ASN A 25 -10.21 8.71 21.36
C ASN A 25 -8.96 9.58 21.52
N SER A 26 -8.22 9.79 20.43
CA SER A 26 -7.29 10.92 20.30
C SER A 26 -7.74 11.75 19.11
N PRO A 27 -8.60 12.78 19.32
CA PRO A 27 -9.24 13.56 18.26
C PRO A 27 -8.30 14.56 17.55
N ALA A 28 -6.98 14.45 17.71
CA ALA A 28 -6.03 15.46 17.26
C ALA A 28 -5.38 15.19 15.87
N ARG A 29 -5.66 14.04 15.23
CA ARG A 29 -4.96 13.64 13.98
C ARG A 29 -5.76 13.82 12.69
N ASP A 30 -7.04 14.16 12.78
CA ASP A 30 -7.93 14.19 11.62
C ASP A 30 -7.86 15.53 10.84
N ALA A 31 -7.09 16.51 11.31
CA ALA A 31 -7.02 17.86 10.73
C ALA A 31 -6.10 18.02 9.51
N ALA A 32 -5.44 16.95 9.02
CA ALA A 32 -4.39 17.06 8.01
C ALA A 32 -4.63 16.21 6.74
N GLY A 33 -5.84 16.22 6.17
CA GLY A 33 -6.12 16.01 4.73
C GLY A 33 -5.65 14.73 4.01
N GLN A 34 -4.90 13.85 4.65
CA GLN A 34 -4.49 12.52 4.20
C GLN A 34 -4.34 11.64 5.44
N THR A 35 -5.46 11.30 6.08
CA THR A 35 -5.50 10.20 7.04
C THR A 35 -5.21 8.93 6.25
N LEU A 36 -3.95 8.45 6.30
CA LEU A 36 -3.61 7.12 5.81
C LEU A 36 -4.53 6.14 6.55
N PRO A 37 -5.34 5.35 5.82
CA PRO A 37 -6.27 4.45 6.47
C PRO A 37 -5.48 3.46 7.33
N ARG A 38 -5.78 3.42 8.64
CA ARG A 38 -5.17 2.49 9.61
C ARG A 38 -5.39 1.01 9.21
N ARG A 39 -6.36 0.79 8.33
CA ARG A 39 -6.77 -0.46 7.70
C ARG A 39 -7.44 -0.09 6.37
N ASP A 40 -7.05 -0.68 5.24
CA ASP A 40 -7.73 -0.41 3.96
C ASP A 40 -9.24 -0.72 4.11
N PRO A 41 -10.13 0.29 4.02
CA PRO A 41 -11.53 0.18 4.43
C PRO A 41 -12.35 -0.75 3.53
N ARG A 42 -11.79 -1.20 2.40
CA ARG A 42 -12.50 -2.09 1.47
C ARG A 42 -12.34 -3.57 1.81
N ASN A 43 -11.26 -3.99 2.51
CA ASN A 43 -10.92 -5.42 2.61
C ASN A 43 -10.17 -5.87 3.88
N GLY A 44 -9.63 -4.96 4.71
CA GLY A 44 -8.79 -5.37 5.84
C GLY A 44 -7.49 -6.10 5.48
N GLN A 45 -7.12 -6.16 4.19
CA GLN A 45 -5.91 -6.82 3.71
C GLN A 45 -4.68 -5.97 4.03
N ILE A 46 -3.73 -6.58 4.76
CA ILE A 46 -2.40 -6.03 4.96
C ILE A 46 -1.69 -6.10 3.59
N LYS A 47 -1.24 -4.94 3.08
CA LYS A 47 -0.47 -4.87 1.84
C LYS A 47 0.99 -5.18 2.16
N TYR A 48 1.45 -6.34 1.70
CA TYR A 48 2.86 -6.72 1.79
C TYR A 48 3.57 -6.33 0.50
N THR A 49 4.77 -5.78 0.63
CA THR A 49 5.72 -5.61 -0.48
C THR A 49 6.96 -6.45 -0.19
N ARG A 50 7.56 -7.04 -1.23
CA ARG A 50 8.82 -7.75 -1.08
C ARG A 50 9.95 -6.73 -0.99
N LEU A 51 10.69 -6.77 0.11
CA LEU A 51 11.87 -5.95 0.32
C LEU A 51 13.11 -6.85 0.32
N TRP A 52 13.83 -6.86 -0.80
CA TRP A 52 15.09 -7.58 -0.91
C TRP A 52 16.18 -6.77 -0.21
N ILE A 53 16.79 -7.37 0.82
CA ILE A 53 17.80 -6.68 1.64
C ILE A 53 19.04 -6.33 0.82
N SER A 54 19.48 -7.21 -0.10
CA SER A 54 20.57 -6.93 -1.03
C SER A 54 20.35 -5.64 -1.81
N ASP A 55 19.14 -5.49 -2.33
CA ASP A 55 18.79 -4.39 -3.20
C ASP A 55 18.60 -3.11 -2.36
N LEU A 56 17.99 -3.21 -1.17
CA LEU A 56 17.90 -2.10 -0.23
C LEU A 56 19.30 -1.57 0.08
N LEU A 57 20.23 -2.44 0.48
CA LEU A 57 21.59 -2.06 0.81
C LEU A 57 22.32 -1.45 -0.39
N ALA A 58 22.16 -2.01 -1.59
CA ALA A 58 22.80 -1.49 -2.81
C ALA A 58 22.44 -0.02 -3.09
N ASP A 59 21.19 0.38 -2.81
CA ASP A 59 20.73 1.73 -3.07
C ASP A 59 20.96 2.67 -1.87
N THR A 60 20.94 2.14 -0.64
CA THR A 60 20.98 2.96 0.57
C THR A 60 22.32 2.96 1.30
N TYR A 61 23.34 2.23 0.85
CA TYR A 61 24.62 2.16 1.59
C TYR A 61 25.33 3.50 1.77
N ARG A 62 25.02 4.49 0.92
CA ARG A 62 25.58 5.85 1.00
C ARG A 62 24.79 6.78 1.91
N LEU A 63 23.62 6.33 2.39
CA LEU A 63 22.75 7.13 3.24
C LEU A 63 23.19 7.08 4.70
N THR A 64 23.06 8.21 5.37
CA THR A 64 23.12 8.27 6.83
C THR A 64 21.96 7.48 7.45
N PRO A 65 22.09 6.99 8.70
CA PRO A 65 21.00 6.30 9.38
C PRO A 65 19.70 7.12 9.45
N ALA A 66 19.82 8.45 9.58
CA ALA A 66 18.68 9.36 9.57
C ALA A 66 17.99 9.42 8.19
N ALA A 67 18.77 9.55 7.11
CA ALA A 67 18.25 9.55 5.75
C ALA A 67 17.60 8.20 5.40
N LEU A 68 18.23 7.08 5.78
CA LEU A 68 17.65 5.75 5.61
C LEU A 68 16.31 5.61 6.34
N GLY A 69 16.23 6.07 7.59
CA GLY A 69 14.98 6.04 8.37
C GLY A 69 13.85 6.85 7.70
N VAL A 70 14.16 8.04 7.19
CA VAL A 70 13.21 8.88 6.45
C VAL A 70 12.80 8.24 5.12
N TYR A 71 13.77 7.74 4.36
CA TYR A 71 13.53 7.02 3.11
C TYR A 71 12.56 5.85 3.31
N MET A 72 12.79 5.00 4.31
CA MET A 72 11.93 3.85 4.59
C MET A 72 10.49 4.26 4.91
N ARG A 73 10.28 5.39 5.60
CA ARG A 73 8.93 5.92 5.87
C ARG A 73 8.25 6.40 4.58
N LEU A 74 8.98 7.11 3.73
CA LEU A 74 8.46 7.60 2.45
C LEU A 74 8.17 6.46 1.47
N TYR A 75 9.04 5.45 1.40
CA TYR A 75 8.83 4.23 0.63
C TYR A 75 7.54 3.53 1.07
N CYS A 76 7.38 3.27 2.37
CA CYS A 76 6.18 2.64 2.91
C CYS A 76 4.91 3.46 2.64
N ALA A 77 4.98 4.78 2.77
CA ALA A 77 3.86 5.66 2.46
C ALA A 77 3.48 5.61 0.97
N SER A 78 4.46 5.61 0.07
CA SER A 78 4.25 5.50 -1.39
C SER A 78 3.60 4.16 -1.75
N ILE A 79 4.08 3.05 -1.18
CA ILE A 79 3.48 1.72 -1.35
C ILE A 79 2.04 1.68 -0.84
N SER A 80 1.79 2.28 0.33
CA SER A 80 0.45 2.33 0.94
C SER A 80 -0.54 3.11 0.06
N ALA A 81 -0.11 4.28 -0.42
CA ALA A 81 -0.89 5.15 -1.32
C ALA A 81 -1.00 4.60 -2.74
N GLN A 82 -0.11 3.69 -3.15
CA GLN A 82 0.05 3.21 -4.53
C GLN A 82 0.28 4.33 -5.55
N ALA A 83 0.95 5.39 -5.11
CA ALA A 83 1.23 6.58 -5.88
C ALA A 83 2.50 7.26 -5.36
N PRO A 84 3.21 8.03 -6.21
CA PRO A 84 4.24 8.95 -5.74
C PRO A 84 3.64 9.99 -4.78
N LEU A 85 4.45 10.47 -3.85
CA LEU A 85 4.01 11.42 -2.83
C LEU A 85 4.06 12.84 -3.38
N ARG A 86 3.25 13.75 -2.87
CA ARG A 86 3.38 15.17 -3.22
C ARG A 86 4.60 15.75 -2.53
N ASP A 87 5.48 16.45 -3.26
CA ASP A 87 6.62 17.18 -2.68
C ASP A 87 6.16 18.50 -2.04
N ASP A 88 5.22 18.38 -1.11
CA ASP A 88 4.68 19.47 -0.30
C ASP A 88 5.14 19.25 1.15
N PRO A 89 5.81 20.23 1.79
CA PRO A 89 6.20 20.15 3.20
C PRO A 89 5.04 19.79 4.14
N ARG A 90 3.80 20.17 3.83
CA ARG A 90 2.62 19.84 4.65
C ARG A 90 2.32 18.34 4.65
N VAL A 91 2.67 17.64 3.57
CA VAL A 91 2.45 16.19 3.41
C VAL A 91 3.68 15.42 3.85
N ILE A 92 4.86 15.86 3.46
CA ILE A 92 6.10 15.08 3.64
C ILE A 92 6.61 15.13 5.07
N LEU A 93 6.56 16.28 5.76
CA LEU A 93 7.13 16.40 7.10
C LEU A 93 6.50 15.43 8.13
N PRO A 94 5.16 15.25 8.17
CA PRO A 94 4.54 14.24 9.02
C PRO A 94 4.97 12.81 8.70
N ILE A 95 5.11 12.48 7.41
CA ILE A 95 5.51 11.14 6.96
C ILE A 95 6.97 10.86 7.30
N ALA A 96 7.86 11.82 6.99
CA ALA A 96 9.27 11.75 7.33
C ALA A 96 9.47 11.70 8.86
N GLY A 97 8.57 12.35 9.61
CA GLY A 97 8.70 12.55 11.05
C GLY A 97 9.94 13.35 11.40
N ALA A 98 10.19 14.40 10.62
CA ALA A 98 11.34 15.29 10.75
C ALA A 98 10.89 16.75 10.77
N SER A 99 11.66 17.62 11.43
CA SER A 99 11.45 19.07 11.34
C SER A 99 11.73 19.57 9.92
N ARG A 100 11.22 20.75 9.55
CA ARG A 100 11.47 21.35 8.23
C ARG A 100 12.97 21.51 7.93
N GLY A 101 13.73 21.99 8.90
CA GLY A 101 15.18 22.17 8.74
C GLY A 101 15.91 20.85 8.55
N THR A 102 15.55 19.82 9.32
CA THR A 102 16.11 18.46 9.18
C THR A 102 15.73 17.85 7.83
N TRP A 103 14.47 17.96 7.43
CA TRP A 103 13.99 17.46 6.13
C TRP A 103 14.74 18.08 4.96
N ASN A 104 14.97 19.39 4.96
CA ASN A 104 15.69 20.04 3.86
C ASN A 104 17.10 19.47 3.67
N LYS A 105 17.81 19.14 4.77
CA LYS A 105 19.13 18.51 4.72
C LYS A 105 19.05 17.07 4.18
N LEU A 106 18.15 16.27 4.76
CA LEU A 106 17.98 14.87 4.36
C LEU A 106 17.46 14.74 2.92
N ARG A 107 16.59 15.65 2.47
CA ARG A 107 16.08 15.69 1.10
C ARG A 107 17.22 15.86 0.10
N VAL A 108 18.17 16.76 0.35
CA VAL A 108 19.34 16.92 -0.52
C VAL A 108 20.14 15.63 -0.61
N GLU A 109 20.37 14.96 0.52
CA GLU A 109 21.08 13.67 0.57
C GLU A 109 20.35 12.58 -0.22
N LEU A 110 19.03 12.45 -0.04
CA LEU A 110 18.20 11.46 -0.73
C LEU A 110 18.15 11.67 -2.24
N LEU A 111 18.06 12.93 -2.69
CA LEU A 111 18.09 13.27 -4.11
C LEU A 111 19.49 13.05 -4.71
N ALA A 112 20.54 13.44 -3.99
CA ALA A 112 21.92 13.23 -4.45
C ALA A 112 22.29 11.74 -4.55
N ALA A 113 21.73 10.90 -3.67
CA ALA A 113 21.89 9.45 -3.72
C ALA A 113 21.08 8.80 -4.87
N GLY A 114 20.16 9.52 -5.52
CA GLY A 114 19.33 9.00 -6.60
C GLY A 114 18.27 8.00 -6.14
N VAL A 115 18.01 7.89 -4.83
CA VAL A 115 16.95 7.03 -4.28
C VAL A 115 15.56 7.66 -4.42
N LEU A 116 15.51 8.99 -4.50
CA LEU A 116 14.30 9.76 -4.76
C LEU A 116 14.52 10.73 -5.92
N GLU A 117 13.46 11.03 -6.65
CA GLU A 117 13.45 12.00 -7.74
C GLU A 117 12.23 12.91 -7.61
N VAL A 118 12.35 14.17 -8.03
CA VAL A 118 11.21 15.10 -8.04
C VAL A 118 10.84 15.42 -9.47
N VAL A 119 9.62 15.04 -9.87
CA VAL A 119 9.08 15.26 -11.22
C VAL A 119 7.69 15.83 -11.09
N GLY A 120 7.44 17.01 -11.67
CA GLY A 120 6.13 17.65 -11.64
C GLY A 120 5.58 17.95 -10.22
N GLY A 121 6.46 18.19 -9.24
CA GLY A 121 6.06 18.41 -7.84
C GLY A 121 5.66 17.14 -7.09
N LEU A 122 5.96 15.97 -7.65
CA LEU A 122 5.79 14.67 -7.02
C LEU A 122 7.16 14.07 -6.70
N LEU A 123 7.25 13.39 -5.56
CA LEU A 123 8.39 12.64 -5.09
C LEU A 123 8.25 11.19 -5.53
N HIS A 124 9.10 10.81 -6.48
CA HIS A 124 9.16 9.50 -7.10
C HIS A 124 10.22 8.64 -6.44
N ASP A 125 9.87 7.37 -6.23
CA ASP A 125 10.76 6.33 -5.75
C ASP A 125 10.68 5.16 -6.75
N ARG A 126 11.79 4.88 -7.43
CA ARG A 126 11.86 3.87 -8.49
C ARG A 126 11.48 2.48 -7.98
N ARG A 127 11.84 2.14 -6.73
CA ARG A 127 11.49 0.85 -6.13
C ARG A 127 10.02 0.80 -5.78
N ALA A 128 9.51 1.86 -5.16
CA ALA A 128 8.10 1.93 -4.80
C ALA A 128 7.24 1.78 -6.07
N GLU A 129 7.58 2.49 -7.14
CA GLU A 129 6.88 2.39 -8.41
C GLU A 129 6.91 0.99 -9.03
N LYS A 130 8.07 0.33 -9.02
CA LYS A 130 8.19 -1.04 -9.51
C LYS A 130 7.26 -1.97 -8.74
N ALA A 131 7.31 -1.91 -7.40
CA ALA A 131 6.45 -2.71 -6.54
C ALA A 131 4.95 -2.40 -6.74
N ILE A 132 4.59 -1.12 -6.93
CA ILE A 132 3.21 -0.70 -7.23
C ILE A 132 2.75 -1.28 -8.57
N LYS A 133 3.58 -1.21 -9.62
CA LYS A 133 3.27 -1.80 -10.93
C LYS A 133 3.05 -3.30 -10.83
N GLU A 134 3.91 -4.01 -10.10
CA GLU A 134 3.77 -5.46 -9.84
C GLU A 134 2.46 -5.77 -9.10
N PHE A 135 2.13 -4.99 -8.08
CA PHE A 135 0.88 -5.14 -7.33
C PHE A 135 -0.35 -4.91 -8.23
N GLN A 136 -0.35 -3.84 -9.02
CA GLN A 136 -1.45 -3.52 -9.93
C GLN A 136 -1.61 -4.61 -11.01
N ALA A 137 -0.51 -5.14 -11.54
CA ALA A 137 -0.53 -6.24 -12.50
C ALA A 137 -1.13 -7.52 -11.88
N ALA A 138 -0.70 -7.89 -10.67
CA ALA A 138 -1.25 -9.03 -9.95
C ALA A 138 -2.75 -8.86 -9.65
N SER A 139 -3.16 -7.66 -9.21
CA SER A 139 -4.57 -7.32 -8.98
C SER A 139 -5.42 -7.44 -10.25
N ARG A 140 -4.92 -6.97 -11.41
CA ARG A 140 -5.61 -7.10 -12.70
C ARG A 140 -5.78 -8.57 -13.10
N ARG A 141 -4.72 -9.39 -12.97
CA ARG A 141 -4.79 -10.84 -13.27
C ARG A 141 -5.81 -11.55 -12.38
N ASN A 142 -5.81 -11.25 -11.08
CA ASN A 142 -6.73 -11.87 -10.13
C ASN A 142 -8.18 -11.50 -10.45
N ARG A 143 -8.46 -10.22 -10.78
CA ARG A 143 -9.81 -9.80 -11.23
C ARG A 143 -10.24 -10.52 -12.51
N GLY A 144 -9.33 -10.67 -13.48
CA GLY A 144 -9.61 -11.43 -14.71
C GLY A 144 -9.92 -12.90 -14.46
N ASN A 145 -9.17 -13.55 -13.56
CA ASN A 145 -9.40 -14.95 -13.19
C ASN A 145 -10.74 -15.13 -12.48
N VAL A 146 -11.11 -14.19 -11.60
CA VAL A 146 -12.41 -14.19 -10.92
C VAL A 146 -13.54 -14.01 -11.93
N ALA A 147 -13.43 -13.04 -12.84
CA ALA A 147 -14.42 -12.84 -13.91
C ALA A 147 -14.60 -14.09 -14.79
N ARG A 148 -13.51 -14.75 -15.18
CA ARG A 148 -13.54 -16.02 -15.94
C ARG A 148 -14.27 -17.13 -15.18
N ARG A 149 -14.04 -17.24 -13.87
CA ARG A 149 -14.73 -18.23 -13.02
C ARG A 149 -16.23 -18.00 -12.99
N TYR A 150 -16.67 -16.74 -12.84
CA TYR A 150 -18.10 -16.42 -12.85
C TYR A 150 -18.73 -16.64 -14.22
N ALA A 151 -18.09 -16.22 -15.31
CA ALA A 151 -18.59 -16.45 -16.67
C ALA A 151 -18.75 -17.94 -17.00
N ALA A 152 -17.83 -18.80 -16.54
CA ALA A 152 -17.94 -20.25 -16.69
C ALA A 152 -19.14 -20.84 -15.92
N CYS A 153 -19.52 -20.24 -14.79
CA CYS A 153 -20.69 -20.66 -14.02
C CYS A 153 -22.01 -20.15 -14.63
N ASP A 154 -22.02 -18.96 -15.23
CA ASP A 154 -23.22 -18.41 -15.87
C ASP A 154 -23.57 -19.16 -17.17
N GLY A 155 -22.57 -19.56 -17.97
CA GLY A 155 -22.80 -20.38 -19.17
C GLY A 155 -23.33 -21.80 -18.90
N LEU A 156 -23.34 -22.26 -17.64
CA LEU A 156 -23.95 -23.53 -17.23
C LEU A 156 -25.43 -23.38 -16.84
N ARG A 157 -25.97 -22.16 -16.74
CA ARG A 157 -27.39 -21.91 -16.42
C ARG A 157 -28.31 -22.00 -17.62
N ASP A 158 -27.78 -21.84 -18.83
CA ASP A 158 -28.55 -21.87 -20.08
C ASP A 158 -28.66 -23.28 -20.70
N VAL A 159 -28.22 -24.31 -19.96
CA VAL A 159 -28.28 -25.73 -20.37
C VAL A 159 -29.24 -26.46 -19.43
N GLU A 160 -30.51 -26.05 -19.40
CA GLU A 160 -31.61 -26.93 -19.00
C GLU A 160 -32.53 -27.15 -20.22
N PRO A 161 -32.86 -28.40 -20.58
CA PRO A 161 -33.81 -28.75 -21.65
C PRO A 161 -35.28 -28.49 -21.28
#